data_AF-A0A0A2N3C3-F1
#
_entry.id   AF-A0A0A2N3C3-F1
#
_cell.length_a   1.000
_cell.length_b   1.000
_cell.length_c   1.000
_cell.angle_alpha   90.00
_cell.angle_beta   90.00
_cell.angle_gamma   90.00
#
_symmetry.space_group_name_H-M   'P 1'
#
loop_
_entity.id
_entity.type
_entity.pdbx_description
1 polymer ?
#
loop_
_entity_poly.entity_id
_entity_poly.type
_entity_poly.pdbx_seq_one_letter_code
_entity_poly.pdbx_strand_id
1 'polypeptide(L)'
;MYKILLALPLALLLQCGSDATPSQDAAAPQQPAALSNDELLDLAEKDALKYFWDYAETNSKLARERYHTDDPALEANVVTTGGSGFGLMTILVGIERGFVPRGQAVARLQTSLNFLQNAQRFHGAWPHWMDGNTGNVIPFGTKDNGGDLVETSFICQSLICIREYFKNGSAEEQALAQQADNLWKGVEWNWYTKGGENALYWHWSPNYGWDMNFKLEGYNECLITYVMAAASPTHTIGAEAYKQGWARSGGITNGGSMYNLPVVFNYNGATGNVGPMFWSHYSYMGLDPRGLSDAYANYWTLTQNHAKIMHAYSVDNPKKFNGYSDACWGLTASYTRNPDGSTGYTAHSPTNDTGVISPTAALSSFPYTPEESMKALRFFYEDITWKSRIIGVAGPYDAFSVHYNWVTPRYLAIDQGTIAPMIENYRTGMLWNLFMQAPEVQQGLLKLGYHSSQHAF
;
A
#
# COMPACT_ATOMS: atom_id res chain seq x y z
N MET A 1 90.95 -40.09 47.94
CA MET A 1 90.73 -41.55 48.10
C MET A 1 89.75 -42.02 47.03
N TYR A 2 90.17 -43.06 46.32
CA TYR A 2 89.50 -43.94 45.35
C TYR A 2 88.72 -43.37 44.13
N LYS A 3 89.40 -43.55 42.98
CA LYS A 3 88.93 -43.65 41.59
C LYS A 3 87.78 -44.67 41.44
N ILE A 4 86.96 -44.58 40.38
CA ILE A 4 86.88 -45.57 39.27
C ILE A 4 85.68 -45.41 38.29
N LEU A 5 86.04 -45.52 37.00
CA LEU A 5 85.39 -46.00 35.76
C LEU A 5 84.19 -45.35 35.02
N LEU A 6 84.46 -45.26 33.70
CA LEU A 6 83.59 -45.27 32.52
C LEU A 6 82.43 -46.29 32.53
N ALA A 7 81.32 -45.94 31.86
CA ALA A 7 80.65 -46.78 30.84
C ALA A 7 79.64 -45.97 29.98
N LEU A 8 79.81 -46.00 28.66
CA LEU A 8 78.79 -45.80 27.61
C LEU A 8 78.08 -47.15 27.35
N PRO A 9 77.08 -47.29 26.45
CA PRO A 9 75.75 -46.66 26.31
C PRO A 9 74.63 -47.75 26.29
N LEU A 10 73.34 -47.40 26.33
CA LEU A 10 72.31 -48.29 25.75
C LEU A 10 71.07 -47.51 25.31
N ALA A 11 70.83 -47.53 24.00
CA ALA A 11 69.61 -47.06 23.37
C ALA A 11 68.48 -48.05 23.65
N LEU A 12 67.32 -47.53 24.05
CA LEU A 12 66.04 -48.24 23.97
C LEU A 12 65.01 -47.26 23.42
N LEU A 13 64.62 -47.53 22.18
CA LEU A 13 63.52 -46.91 21.45
C LEU A 13 62.22 -47.19 22.20
N LEU A 14 61.56 -46.14 22.69
CA LEU A 14 60.15 -46.20 23.05
C LEU A 14 59.42 -45.10 22.30
N GLN A 15 58.63 -45.59 21.35
CA GLN A 15 57.72 -44.86 20.49
C GLN A 15 56.49 -44.48 21.31
N CYS A 16 56.42 -43.24 21.77
CA CYS A 16 55.16 -42.67 22.28
C CYS A 16 54.46 -41.97 21.11
N GLY A 17 53.44 -42.64 20.57
CA GLY A 17 52.44 -42.02 19.72
C GLY A 17 51.71 -40.94 20.51
N SER A 18 51.81 -39.71 20.04
CA SER A 18 51.00 -38.59 20.50
C SER A 18 49.63 -38.67 19.81
N ASP A 19 48.64 -39.24 20.48
CA ASP A 19 47.23 -39.04 20.13
C ASP A 19 46.85 -37.61 20.48
N ALA A 20 47.14 -36.69 19.55
CA ALA A 20 46.62 -35.34 19.58
C ALA A 20 45.13 -35.40 19.22
N THR A 21 44.27 -35.34 20.23
CA THR A 21 42.84 -35.08 20.03
C THR A 21 42.72 -33.70 19.35
N PRO A 22 42.06 -33.58 18.19
CA PRO A 22 41.89 -32.27 17.58
C PRO A 22 40.94 -31.47 18.47
N SER A 23 41.46 -30.40 19.07
CA SER A 23 40.63 -29.38 19.71
C SER A 23 39.67 -28.85 18.64
N GLN A 24 38.37 -29.09 18.84
CA GLN A 24 37.34 -28.43 18.08
C GLN A 24 37.46 -26.93 18.37
N ASP A 25 38.06 -26.19 17.45
CA ASP A 25 37.86 -24.75 17.37
C ASP A 25 36.35 -24.54 17.24
N ALA A 26 35.75 -24.03 18.31
CA ALA A 26 34.36 -23.60 18.30
C ALA A 26 34.24 -22.54 17.21
N ALA A 27 33.59 -22.90 16.09
CA ALA A 27 33.31 -21.99 15.02
C ALA A 27 32.64 -20.74 15.62
N ALA A 28 33.21 -19.56 15.37
CA ALA A 28 32.57 -18.30 15.70
C ALA A 28 31.13 -18.35 15.13
N PRO A 29 30.11 -17.90 15.88
CA PRO A 29 28.74 -17.94 15.40
C PRO A 29 28.70 -17.24 14.04
N GLN A 30 28.45 -18.01 12.97
CA GLN A 30 28.25 -17.47 11.64
C GLN A 30 27.08 -16.50 11.75
N GLN A 31 27.37 -15.21 11.57
CA GLN A 31 26.34 -14.21 11.41
C GLN A 31 25.44 -14.70 10.26
N PRO A 32 24.11 -14.80 10.46
CA PRO A 32 23.21 -15.24 9.41
C PRO A 32 23.50 -14.44 8.13
N ALA A 33 23.63 -15.12 6.99
CA ALA A 33 23.84 -14.43 5.73
C ALA A 33 22.70 -13.43 5.52
N ALA A 34 23.05 -12.19 5.13
CA ALA A 34 22.05 -11.16 4.81
C ALA A 34 21.14 -11.67 3.69
N LEU A 35 19.85 -11.36 3.78
CA LEU A 35 18.88 -11.81 2.78
C LEU A 35 19.18 -11.11 1.44
N SER A 36 19.00 -11.84 0.34
CA SER A 36 19.00 -11.25 -0.99
C SER A 36 17.85 -10.25 -1.14
N ASN A 37 17.94 -9.36 -2.14
CA ASN A 37 16.86 -8.41 -2.41
C ASN A 37 15.53 -9.13 -2.66
N ASP A 38 15.54 -10.21 -3.45
CA ASP A 38 14.32 -10.97 -3.76
C ASP A 38 13.73 -11.65 -2.52
N GLU A 39 14.57 -12.21 -1.63
CA GLU A 39 14.09 -12.79 -0.37
C GLU A 39 13.47 -11.74 0.57
N LEU A 40 14.02 -10.52 0.60
CA LEU A 40 13.43 -9.42 1.37
C LEU A 40 12.11 -8.93 0.79
N LEU A 41 12.01 -8.82 -0.53
CA LEU A 41 10.77 -8.45 -1.21
C LEU A 41 9.68 -9.51 -0.94
N ASP A 42 10.01 -10.79 -1.11
CA ASP A 42 9.12 -11.90 -0.76
C ASP A 42 8.69 -11.85 0.71
N LEU A 43 9.61 -11.53 1.62
CA LEU A 43 9.30 -11.44 3.05
C LEU A 43 8.32 -10.29 3.34
N ALA A 44 8.55 -9.10 2.77
CA ALA A 44 7.65 -7.96 2.92
C ALA A 44 6.26 -8.22 2.33
N GLU A 45 6.19 -8.85 1.16
CA GLU A 45 4.91 -9.22 0.53
C GLU A 45 4.16 -10.27 1.36
N LYS A 46 4.85 -11.33 1.83
CA LYS A 46 4.28 -12.36 2.71
C LYS A 46 3.77 -11.76 4.01
N ASP A 47 4.52 -10.84 4.59
CA ASP A 47 4.16 -10.20 5.85
C ASP A 47 2.92 -9.31 5.70
N ALA A 48 2.87 -8.46 4.68
CA ALA A 48 1.70 -7.64 4.39
C ALA A 48 0.46 -8.52 4.11
N LEU A 49 0.62 -9.65 3.42
CA LEU A 49 -0.46 -10.62 3.18
C LEU A 49 -1.08 -11.15 4.48
N LYS A 50 -0.31 -11.33 5.56
CA LYS A 50 -0.85 -11.81 6.85
C LYS A 50 -1.94 -10.90 7.39
N TYR A 51 -1.82 -9.58 7.22
CA TYR A 51 -2.86 -8.63 7.65
C TYR A 51 -4.21 -8.95 7.00
N PHE A 52 -4.21 -9.25 5.71
CA PHE A 52 -5.43 -9.52 4.93
C PHE A 52 -5.84 -10.99 4.94
N TRP A 53 -4.97 -11.90 5.36
CA TRP A 53 -5.23 -13.33 5.41
C TRP A 53 -5.55 -13.80 6.83
N ASP A 54 -4.60 -13.66 7.76
CA ASP A 54 -4.71 -14.13 9.14
C ASP A 54 -5.53 -13.19 10.02
N TYR A 55 -5.43 -11.87 9.78
CA TYR A 55 -6.03 -10.82 10.62
C TYR A 55 -7.24 -10.13 10.00
N ALA A 56 -7.77 -10.66 8.90
CA ALA A 56 -9.04 -10.21 8.32
C ALA A 56 -10.20 -10.32 9.32
N GLU A 57 -11.28 -9.59 9.06
CA GLU A 57 -12.53 -9.78 9.82
C GLU A 57 -13.08 -11.20 9.51
N THR A 58 -13.62 -11.86 10.54
CA THR A 58 -13.88 -13.30 10.50
C THR A 58 -15.00 -13.68 9.56
N ASN A 59 -16.05 -12.88 9.44
CA ASN A 59 -17.26 -13.19 8.68
C ASN A 59 -17.16 -12.74 7.22
N SER A 60 -16.91 -11.45 7.01
CA SER A 60 -16.76 -10.82 5.70
C SER A 60 -15.50 -11.26 4.97
N LYS A 61 -14.44 -11.63 5.71
CA LYS A 61 -13.06 -11.81 5.17
C LYS A 61 -12.49 -10.55 4.52
N LEU A 62 -13.11 -9.40 4.77
CA LEU A 62 -12.63 -8.08 4.38
C LEU A 62 -11.60 -7.56 5.39
N ALA A 63 -10.89 -6.51 5.00
CA ALA A 63 -9.86 -5.89 5.83
C ALA A 63 -10.52 -5.13 6.99
N ARG A 64 -10.06 -5.40 8.22
CA ARG A 64 -10.36 -4.53 9.35
C ARG A 64 -9.80 -3.15 9.07
N GLU A 65 -10.42 -2.08 9.56
CA GLU A 65 -9.83 -0.74 9.50
C GLU A 65 -8.44 -0.72 10.17
N ARG A 66 -8.39 -1.27 11.39
CA ARG A 66 -7.22 -1.27 12.25
C ARG A 66 -7.03 -2.63 12.91
N TYR A 67 -5.78 -2.96 13.20
CA TYR A 67 -5.43 -4.07 14.08
C TYR A 67 -4.40 -3.60 15.10
N HIS A 68 -4.74 -3.66 16.38
CA HIS A 68 -3.88 -3.24 17.48
C HIS A 68 -3.34 -4.50 18.15
N THR A 69 -2.03 -4.72 18.13
CA THR A 69 -1.46 -5.94 18.76
C THR A 69 -1.62 -5.89 20.28
N ASP A 70 -1.64 -4.68 20.84
CA ASP A 70 -1.87 -4.37 22.24
C ASP A 70 -3.36 -4.45 22.65
N ASP A 71 -4.28 -4.37 21.69
CA ASP A 71 -5.73 -4.56 21.92
C ASP A 71 -6.44 -5.16 20.68
N PRO A 72 -6.28 -6.47 20.40
CA PRO A 72 -6.82 -7.08 19.18
C PRO A 72 -8.35 -7.09 19.08
N ALA A 73 -9.06 -6.80 20.18
CA ALA A 73 -10.51 -6.76 20.23
C ALA A 73 -11.08 -5.39 19.85
N LEU A 74 -10.28 -4.32 19.91
CA LEU A 74 -10.71 -2.97 19.57
C LEU A 74 -11.19 -2.92 18.12
N GLU A 75 -12.45 -2.53 17.94
CA GLU A 75 -13.07 -2.33 16.63
C GLU A 75 -12.89 -3.52 15.67
N ALA A 76 -12.74 -4.74 16.21
CA ALA A 76 -12.39 -5.94 15.44
C ALA A 76 -13.38 -6.28 14.30
N ASN A 77 -14.59 -5.73 14.36
CA ASN A 77 -15.65 -5.93 13.39
C ASN A 77 -15.77 -4.79 12.38
N VAL A 78 -15.04 -3.68 12.54
CA VAL A 78 -15.09 -2.55 11.62
C VAL A 78 -14.23 -2.89 10.41
N VAL A 79 -14.86 -3.02 9.24
CA VAL A 79 -14.16 -3.23 7.97
C VAL A 79 -14.19 -1.96 7.13
N THR A 80 -13.08 -1.68 6.45
CA THR A 80 -12.93 -0.52 5.55
C THR A 80 -13.07 -0.93 4.10
N THR A 81 -13.84 -0.18 3.32
CA THR A 81 -14.10 -0.51 1.91
C THR A 81 -12.84 -0.37 1.07
N GLY A 82 -12.15 0.78 1.09
CA GLY A 82 -10.98 1.03 0.27
C GLY A 82 -9.78 0.20 0.70
N GLY A 83 -9.52 0.12 2.01
CA GLY A 83 -8.48 -0.77 2.55
C GLY A 83 -8.73 -2.25 2.22
N SER A 84 -9.99 -2.68 2.14
CA SER A 84 -10.33 -4.01 1.64
C SER A 84 -10.01 -4.17 0.15
N GLY A 85 -10.22 -3.14 -0.67
CA GLY A 85 -9.79 -3.16 -2.07
C GLY A 85 -8.30 -3.46 -2.23
N PHE A 86 -7.45 -2.79 -1.45
CA PHE A 86 -6.02 -3.06 -1.45
C PHE A 86 -5.68 -4.47 -0.94
N GLY A 87 -6.39 -4.92 0.09
CA GLY A 87 -6.30 -6.29 0.60
C GLY A 87 -6.65 -7.36 -0.44
N LEU A 88 -7.70 -7.15 -1.23
CA LEU A 88 -8.11 -8.05 -2.29
C LEU A 88 -7.02 -8.18 -3.37
N MET A 89 -6.36 -7.07 -3.75
CA MET A 89 -5.20 -7.13 -4.64
C MET A 89 -4.00 -7.85 -4.00
N THR A 90 -3.75 -7.63 -2.70
CA THR A 90 -2.70 -8.33 -1.95
C THR A 90 -2.90 -9.85 -1.96
N ILE A 91 -4.15 -10.31 -1.92
CA ILE A 91 -4.48 -11.74 -2.04
C ILE A 91 -4.13 -12.28 -3.43
N LEU A 92 -4.35 -11.51 -4.51
CA LEU A 92 -3.92 -11.91 -5.86
C LEU A 92 -2.40 -12.07 -5.92
N VAL A 93 -1.64 -11.14 -5.33
CA VAL A 93 -0.17 -11.26 -5.18
C VAL A 93 0.19 -12.55 -4.44
N GLY A 94 -0.51 -12.85 -3.34
CA GLY A 94 -0.31 -14.08 -2.58
C GLY A 94 -0.55 -15.37 -3.37
N ILE A 95 -1.49 -15.36 -4.33
CA ILE A 95 -1.70 -16.49 -5.25
C ILE A 95 -0.54 -16.59 -6.23
N GLU A 96 -0.20 -15.50 -6.91
CA GLU A 96 0.83 -15.46 -7.97
C GLU A 96 2.19 -15.89 -7.43
N ARG A 97 2.53 -15.46 -6.21
CA ARG A 97 3.77 -15.80 -5.53
C ARG A 97 3.75 -17.16 -4.83
N GLY A 98 2.61 -17.86 -4.83
CA GLY A 98 2.45 -19.16 -4.16
C GLY A 98 2.52 -19.09 -2.64
N PHE A 99 2.25 -17.92 -2.03
CA PHE A 99 2.23 -17.76 -0.58
C PHE A 99 1.00 -18.41 0.05
N VAL A 100 -0.09 -18.50 -0.72
CA VAL A 100 -1.35 -19.14 -0.32
C VAL A 100 -1.87 -20.04 -1.43
N PRO A 101 -2.54 -21.16 -1.10
CA PRO A 101 -3.11 -22.04 -2.13
C PRO A 101 -4.22 -21.33 -2.90
N ARG A 102 -4.14 -21.36 -4.24
CA ARG A 102 -5.11 -20.71 -5.15
C ARG A 102 -6.57 -21.01 -4.81
N GLY A 103 -6.93 -22.28 -4.60
CA GLY A 103 -8.29 -22.67 -4.27
C GLY A 103 -8.81 -22.09 -2.95
N GLN A 104 -7.95 -21.98 -1.92
CA GLN A 104 -8.33 -21.35 -0.65
C GLN A 104 -8.49 -19.84 -0.82
N ALA A 105 -7.65 -19.22 -1.63
CA ALA A 105 -7.74 -17.80 -1.94
C ALA A 105 -9.03 -17.49 -2.72
N VAL A 106 -9.38 -18.28 -3.73
CA VAL A 106 -10.65 -18.15 -4.48
C VAL A 106 -11.85 -18.28 -3.55
N ALA A 107 -11.87 -19.27 -2.65
CA ALA A 107 -12.95 -19.42 -1.67
C ALA A 107 -13.07 -18.20 -0.74
N ARG A 108 -11.95 -17.62 -0.30
CA ARG A 108 -11.95 -16.43 0.55
C ARG A 108 -12.40 -15.17 -0.19
N LEU A 109 -11.96 -14.99 -1.43
CA LEU A 109 -12.44 -13.92 -2.31
C LEU A 109 -13.95 -14.06 -2.57
N GLN A 110 -14.45 -15.28 -2.78
CA GLN A 110 -15.88 -15.56 -2.94
C GLN A 110 -16.68 -15.14 -1.70
N THR A 111 -16.19 -15.46 -0.49
CA THR A 111 -16.83 -14.97 0.76
C THR A 111 -16.85 -13.44 0.82
N SER A 112 -15.75 -12.79 0.44
CA SER A 112 -15.63 -11.34 0.43
C SER A 112 -16.62 -10.68 -0.54
N LEU A 113 -16.72 -11.20 -1.76
CA LEU A 113 -17.65 -10.66 -2.76
C LEU A 113 -19.11 -10.96 -2.42
N ASN A 114 -19.40 -12.12 -1.82
CA ASN A 114 -20.72 -12.42 -1.28
C ASN A 114 -21.13 -11.43 -0.18
N PHE A 115 -20.19 -11.06 0.71
CA PHE A 115 -20.45 -10.03 1.71
C PHE A 115 -20.75 -8.68 1.02
N LEU A 116 -19.87 -8.22 0.12
CA LEU A 116 -20.04 -6.93 -0.57
C LEU A 116 -21.33 -6.83 -1.39
N GLN A 117 -21.79 -7.95 -1.96
CA GLN A 117 -23.04 -8.03 -2.70
C GLN A 117 -24.26 -7.79 -1.81
N ASN A 118 -24.20 -8.22 -0.54
CA ASN A 118 -25.32 -8.14 0.40
C ASN A 118 -25.19 -6.96 1.39
N ALA A 119 -24.02 -6.32 1.44
CA ALA A 119 -23.77 -5.15 2.27
C ALA A 119 -24.58 -3.93 1.80
N GLN A 120 -24.78 -2.99 2.72
CA GLN A 120 -25.50 -1.76 2.45
C GLN A 120 -24.76 -0.93 1.39
N ARG A 121 -25.52 -0.51 0.35
CA ARG A 121 -25.03 0.36 -0.72
C ARG A 121 -25.96 1.56 -0.90
N PHE A 122 -25.39 2.66 -1.36
CA PHE A 122 -26.06 3.95 -1.54
C PHE A 122 -25.83 4.42 -2.97
N HIS A 123 -26.85 4.26 -3.82
CA HIS A 123 -26.68 4.43 -5.28
C HIS A 123 -25.51 3.58 -5.79
N GLY A 124 -25.45 2.33 -5.33
CA GLY A 124 -24.38 1.39 -5.65
C GLY A 124 -23.01 1.69 -5.01
N ALA A 125 -22.75 2.84 -4.39
CA ALA A 125 -21.50 3.03 -3.64
C ALA A 125 -21.57 2.35 -2.28
N TRP A 126 -20.45 1.81 -1.80
CA TRP A 126 -20.32 1.34 -0.41
C TRP A 126 -19.96 2.52 0.51
N PRO A 127 -20.29 2.44 1.81
CA PRO A 127 -19.78 3.40 2.78
C PRO A 127 -18.29 3.22 3.03
N HIS A 128 -17.68 4.19 3.71
CA HIS A 128 -16.29 4.09 4.16
C HIS A 128 -16.09 2.88 5.09
N TRP A 129 -16.88 2.79 6.16
CA TRP A 129 -16.87 1.67 7.10
C TRP A 129 -18.18 0.88 7.10
N MET A 130 -18.03 -0.42 7.29
CA MET A 130 -19.14 -1.36 7.51
C MET A 130 -18.87 -2.20 8.74
N ASP A 131 -19.95 -2.67 9.38
CA ASP A 131 -19.86 -3.77 10.33
C ASP A 131 -19.67 -5.08 9.55
N GLY A 132 -18.53 -5.75 9.74
CA GLY A 132 -18.14 -6.98 9.04
C GLY A 132 -19.02 -8.19 9.34
N ASN A 133 -19.90 -8.14 10.35
CA ASN A 133 -20.88 -9.19 10.61
C ASN A 133 -22.17 -8.99 9.82
N THR A 134 -22.57 -7.74 9.62
CA THR A 134 -23.91 -7.39 9.12
C THR A 134 -23.93 -6.71 7.75
N GLY A 135 -22.83 -6.11 7.32
CA GLY A 135 -22.76 -5.28 6.11
C GLY A 135 -23.42 -3.91 6.25
N ASN A 136 -23.89 -3.53 7.45
CA ASN A 136 -24.47 -2.22 7.69
C ASN A 136 -23.40 -1.14 7.78
N VAL A 137 -23.74 0.08 7.35
CA VAL A 137 -22.85 1.24 7.50
C VAL A 137 -22.48 1.50 8.96
N ILE A 138 -21.20 1.74 9.21
CA ILE A 138 -20.72 2.38 10.43
C ILE A 138 -20.36 3.82 10.04
N PRO A 139 -21.06 4.84 10.55
CA PRO A 139 -20.78 6.22 10.19
C PRO A 139 -19.33 6.62 10.53
N PHE A 140 -18.58 7.15 9.57
CA PHE A 140 -17.22 7.69 9.77
C PHE A 140 -17.25 9.11 10.38
N GLY A 141 -18.41 9.75 10.35
CA GLY A 141 -18.72 10.98 11.05
C GLY A 141 -20.23 11.18 11.09
N THR A 142 -20.71 12.23 11.78
CA THR A 142 -22.16 12.45 11.97
C THR A 142 -22.94 12.49 10.65
N LYS A 143 -22.37 13.11 9.61
CA LYS A 143 -23.00 13.27 8.29
C LYS A 143 -22.50 12.26 7.25
N ASP A 144 -21.42 11.56 7.55
CA ASP A 144 -20.85 10.55 6.68
C ASP A 144 -21.34 9.15 7.10
N ASN A 145 -22.60 8.87 6.73
CA ASN A 145 -23.32 7.63 7.02
C ASN A 145 -23.98 7.05 5.77
N GLY A 146 -23.40 7.36 4.60
CA GLY A 146 -23.92 6.99 3.29
C GLY A 146 -22.82 6.43 2.41
N GLY A 147 -22.90 6.64 1.10
CA GLY A 147 -21.89 6.18 0.17
C GLY A 147 -20.67 7.07 0.17
N ASP A 148 -19.49 6.44 0.20
CA ASP A 148 -18.19 7.07 -0.03
C ASP A 148 -17.69 6.61 -1.41
N LEU A 149 -17.66 7.55 -2.36
CA LEU A 149 -17.31 7.25 -3.75
C LEU A 149 -15.80 7.00 -3.92
N VAL A 150 -14.96 7.59 -3.07
CA VAL A 150 -13.50 7.43 -3.16
C VAL A 150 -13.12 6.04 -2.67
N GLU A 151 -13.62 5.63 -1.50
CA GLU A 151 -13.43 4.28 -0.97
C GLU A 151 -14.01 3.21 -1.93
N THR A 152 -15.20 3.50 -2.49
CA THR A 152 -15.80 2.67 -3.55
C THR A 152 -14.89 2.54 -4.77
N SER A 153 -14.20 3.61 -5.17
CA SER A 153 -13.29 3.55 -6.32
C SER A 153 -12.06 2.68 -6.08
N PHE A 154 -11.52 2.66 -4.85
CA PHE A 154 -10.42 1.79 -4.49
C PHE A 154 -10.81 0.31 -4.52
N ILE A 155 -11.98 -0.05 -3.98
CA ILE A 155 -12.45 -1.44 -4.08
C ILE A 155 -12.81 -1.80 -5.53
N CYS A 156 -13.44 -0.92 -6.30
CA CYS A 156 -13.73 -1.19 -7.71
C CYS A 156 -12.47 -1.40 -8.55
N GLN A 157 -11.38 -0.69 -8.25
CA GLN A 157 -10.06 -0.95 -8.86
C GLN A 157 -9.64 -2.41 -8.66
N SER A 158 -9.84 -2.95 -7.46
CA SER A 158 -9.55 -4.36 -7.15
C SER A 158 -10.50 -5.35 -7.82
N LEU A 159 -11.78 -5.01 -7.95
CA LEU A 159 -12.78 -5.85 -8.61
C LEU A 159 -12.46 -6.04 -10.10
N ILE A 160 -11.96 -5.00 -10.76
CA ILE A 160 -11.44 -5.12 -12.13
C ILE A 160 -10.25 -6.08 -12.16
N CYS A 161 -9.27 -5.95 -11.27
CA CYS A 161 -8.14 -6.88 -11.22
C CYS A 161 -8.58 -8.34 -10.98
N ILE A 162 -9.50 -8.59 -10.05
CA ILE A 162 -10.07 -9.92 -9.79
C ILE A 162 -10.74 -10.48 -11.04
N ARG A 163 -11.62 -9.69 -11.67
CA ARG A 163 -12.31 -10.08 -12.91
C ARG A 163 -11.29 -10.50 -13.97
N GLU A 164 -10.31 -9.65 -14.22
CA GLU A 164 -9.32 -9.85 -15.27
C GLU A 164 -8.37 -11.01 -15.00
N TYR A 165 -8.08 -11.31 -13.74
CA TYR A 165 -7.23 -12.42 -13.32
C TYR A 165 -7.91 -13.78 -13.44
N PHE A 166 -9.23 -13.83 -13.19
CA PHE A 166 -9.99 -15.08 -13.13
C PHE A 166 -10.91 -15.36 -14.32
N LYS A 167 -11.10 -14.41 -15.25
CA LYS A 167 -12.04 -14.53 -16.40
C LYS A 167 -11.83 -15.76 -17.30
N ASN A 168 -10.63 -16.33 -17.32
CA ASN A 168 -10.29 -17.52 -18.11
C ASN A 168 -9.97 -18.75 -17.24
N GLY A 169 -10.34 -18.71 -15.96
CA GLY A 169 -10.05 -19.73 -14.95
C GLY A 169 -11.01 -20.92 -14.97
N SER A 170 -11.09 -21.63 -13.84
CA SER A 170 -12.11 -22.67 -13.61
C SER A 170 -13.54 -22.10 -13.62
N ALA A 171 -14.56 -22.96 -13.57
CA ALA A 171 -15.95 -22.52 -13.50
C ALA A 171 -16.22 -21.65 -12.25
N GLU A 172 -15.63 -22.00 -11.12
CA GLU A 172 -15.72 -21.24 -9.86
C GLU A 172 -15.01 -19.89 -9.98
N GLU A 173 -13.85 -19.85 -10.63
CA GLU A 173 -13.09 -18.62 -10.87
C GLU A 173 -13.82 -17.68 -11.83
N GLN A 174 -14.43 -18.22 -12.90
CA GLN A 174 -15.24 -17.44 -13.83
C GLN A 174 -16.50 -16.89 -13.14
N ALA A 175 -17.13 -17.64 -12.24
CA ALA A 175 -18.24 -17.16 -11.44
C ALA A 175 -17.83 -16.01 -10.51
N LEU A 176 -16.68 -16.12 -9.85
CA LEU A 176 -16.09 -15.05 -9.04
C LEU A 176 -15.81 -13.79 -9.90
N ALA A 177 -15.21 -13.97 -11.09
CA ALA A 177 -14.94 -12.89 -12.03
C ALA A 177 -16.23 -12.18 -12.47
N GLN A 178 -17.28 -12.94 -12.78
CA GLN A 178 -18.57 -12.38 -13.16
C GLN A 178 -19.24 -11.62 -12.00
N GLN A 179 -19.12 -12.11 -10.78
CA GLN A 179 -19.62 -11.40 -9.60
C GLN A 179 -18.88 -10.08 -9.40
N ALA A 180 -17.54 -10.08 -9.50
CA ALA A 180 -16.74 -8.85 -9.46
C ALA A 180 -17.18 -7.85 -10.54
N ASP A 181 -17.43 -8.33 -11.77
CA ASP A 181 -17.93 -7.52 -12.88
C ASP A 181 -19.28 -6.87 -12.56
N ASN A 182 -20.23 -7.65 -12.03
CA ASN A 182 -21.55 -7.17 -11.66
C ASN A 182 -21.49 -6.12 -10.53
N LEU A 183 -20.63 -6.33 -9.53
CA LEU A 183 -20.51 -5.44 -8.38
C LEU A 183 -20.03 -4.05 -8.78
N TRP A 184 -18.98 -3.94 -9.59
CA TRP A 184 -18.45 -2.64 -10.02
C TRP A 184 -19.38 -1.94 -11.02
N LYS A 185 -20.04 -2.69 -11.94
CA LYS A 185 -21.03 -2.14 -12.87
C LYS A 185 -22.30 -1.64 -12.18
N GLY A 186 -22.57 -2.12 -10.96
CA GLY A 186 -23.69 -1.67 -10.14
C GLY A 186 -23.47 -0.34 -9.41
N VAL A 187 -22.32 0.32 -9.54
CA VAL A 187 -22.07 1.63 -8.92
C VAL A 187 -22.64 2.74 -9.80
N GLU A 188 -23.52 3.58 -9.25
CA GLU A 188 -24.13 4.71 -9.96
C GLU A 188 -23.23 5.96 -9.93
N TRP A 189 -22.07 5.93 -10.58
CA TRP A 189 -21.10 7.04 -10.52
C TRP A 189 -21.68 8.39 -10.92
N ASN A 190 -22.55 8.41 -11.93
CA ASN A 190 -23.23 9.63 -12.37
C ASN A 190 -24.19 10.23 -11.34
N TRP A 191 -24.71 9.44 -10.38
CA TRP A 191 -25.48 9.99 -9.25
C TRP A 191 -24.65 10.99 -8.43
N TYR A 192 -23.37 10.67 -8.24
CA TYR A 192 -22.41 11.48 -7.48
C TYR A 192 -21.94 12.74 -8.19
N THR A 193 -22.58 13.09 -9.30
CA THR A 193 -22.47 14.43 -9.92
C THR A 193 -23.43 15.45 -9.33
N LYS A 194 -24.22 15.07 -8.30
CA LYS A 194 -25.16 15.98 -7.62
C LYS A 194 -26.15 16.64 -8.61
N GLY A 195 -26.79 15.82 -9.44
CA GLY A 195 -27.76 16.31 -10.42
C GLY A 195 -27.14 16.83 -11.73
N GLY A 196 -25.97 16.29 -12.11
CA GLY A 196 -25.33 16.57 -13.40
C GLY A 196 -24.33 17.72 -13.40
N GLU A 197 -23.80 18.10 -12.24
CA GLU A 197 -22.68 19.04 -12.19
C GLU A 197 -21.43 18.44 -12.89
N ASN A 198 -20.58 19.31 -13.41
CA ASN A 198 -19.29 18.90 -13.99
C ASN A 198 -18.25 18.65 -12.88
N ALA A 199 -18.58 17.81 -11.91
CA ALA A 199 -17.67 17.32 -10.88
C ALA A 199 -18.24 16.04 -10.25
N LEU A 200 -17.38 15.31 -9.54
CA LEU A 200 -17.81 14.27 -8.60
C LEU A 200 -17.79 14.80 -7.17
N TYR A 201 -18.71 14.31 -6.36
CA TYR A 201 -18.77 14.54 -4.92
C TYR A 201 -18.38 13.26 -4.19
N TRP A 202 -17.61 13.43 -3.12
CA TRP A 202 -17.07 12.33 -2.33
C TRP A 202 -18.19 11.52 -1.65
N HIS A 203 -19.18 12.20 -1.07
CA HIS A 203 -20.19 11.57 -0.22
C HIS A 203 -21.61 11.87 -0.67
N TRP A 204 -22.51 10.92 -0.43
CA TRP A 204 -23.96 11.11 -0.43
C TRP A 204 -24.60 10.32 0.70
N SER A 205 -25.56 10.91 1.41
CA SER A 205 -26.27 10.27 2.51
C SER A 205 -27.79 10.23 2.28
N PRO A 206 -28.48 9.14 2.64
CA PRO A 206 -29.95 9.12 2.62
C PRO A 206 -30.57 10.07 3.65
N ASN A 207 -29.85 10.38 4.74
CA ASN A 207 -30.33 11.21 5.83
C ASN A 207 -29.93 12.69 5.68
N TYR A 208 -28.79 12.94 5.02
CA TYR A 208 -28.19 14.27 4.92
C TYR A 208 -27.98 14.76 3.48
N GLY A 209 -28.39 13.97 2.48
CA GLY A 209 -28.22 14.31 1.07
C GLY A 209 -26.76 14.63 0.75
N TRP A 210 -26.52 15.87 0.31
CA TRP A 210 -25.22 16.38 -0.11
C TRP A 210 -24.55 17.28 0.94
N ASP A 211 -24.98 17.24 2.20
CA ASP A 211 -24.49 18.16 3.24
C ASP A 211 -22.99 18.07 3.52
N MET A 212 -22.36 16.91 3.30
CA MET A 212 -20.89 16.79 3.35
C MET A 212 -20.24 17.72 2.33
N ASN A 213 -20.91 17.95 1.20
CA ASN A 213 -20.61 18.94 0.17
C ASN A 213 -19.14 18.99 -0.24
N PHE A 214 -18.51 17.81 -0.33
CA PHE A 214 -17.10 17.70 -0.64
C PHE A 214 -16.92 17.34 -2.13
N LYS A 215 -16.71 18.38 -2.93
CA LYS A 215 -16.37 18.26 -4.35
C LYS A 215 -14.93 17.74 -4.51
N LEU A 216 -14.73 16.74 -5.37
CA LEU A 216 -13.43 16.14 -5.65
C LEU A 216 -12.66 16.96 -6.68
N GLU A 217 -11.70 17.77 -6.22
CA GLU A 217 -10.82 18.59 -7.06
C GLU A 217 -9.37 18.14 -6.90
N GLY A 218 -8.61 18.09 -7.99
CA GLY A 218 -7.22 17.63 -7.98
C GLY A 218 -6.19 18.73 -7.65
N TYR A 219 -4.96 18.36 -7.30
CA TYR A 219 -4.45 16.97 -7.23
C TYR A 219 -4.46 16.42 -5.80
N ASN A 220 -4.95 15.18 -5.66
CA ASN A 220 -4.90 14.36 -4.45
C ASN A 220 -4.96 12.85 -4.80
N GLU A 221 -5.27 11.98 -3.84
CA GLU A 221 -5.36 10.51 -4.00
C GLU A 221 -6.53 10.01 -4.85
N CYS A 222 -7.51 10.86 -5.21
CA CYS A 222 -8.81 10.45 -5.75
C CYS A 222 -8.88 10.34 -7.28
N LEU A 223 -7.74 10.32 -7.99
CA LEU A 223 -7.73 10.27 -9.46
C LEU A 223 -8.53 9.08 -10.01
N ILE A 224 -8.36 7.90 -9.41
CA ILE A 224 -9.01 6.66 -9.83
C ILE A 224 -10.53 6.74 -9.73
N THR A 225 -11.08 7.60 -8.87
CA THR A 225 -12.52 7.84 -8.77
C THR A 225 -13.08 8.40 -10.08
N TYR A 226 -12.40 9.36 -10.70
CA TYR A 226 -12.79 9.89 -12.01
C TYR A 226 -12.57 8.88 -13.14
N VAL A 227 -11.49 8.11 -13.10
CA VAL A 227 -11.21 7.06 -14.10
C VAL A 227 -12.29 5.97 -14.05
N MET A 228 -12.64 5.46 -12.87
CA MET A 228 -13.68 4.44 -12.72
C MET A 228 -15.06 4.96 -13.12
N ALA A 229 -15.38 6.21 -12.76
CA ALA A 229 -16.62 6.84 -13.18
C ALA A 229 -16.72 7.01 -14.70
N ALA A 230 -15.61 7.36 -15.37
CA ALA A 230 -15.59 7.47 -16.83
C ALA A 230 -15.63 6.09 -17.51
N ALA A 231 -15.02 5.08 -16.90
CA ALA A 231 -14.98 3.70 -17.38
C ALA A 231 -16.31 2.95 -17.25
N SER A 232 -17.18 3.35 -16.32
CA SER A 232 -18.47 2.68 -16.11
C SER A 232 -19.30 2.58 -17.40
N PRO A 233 -19.74 1.39 -17.84
CA PRO A 233 -20.58 1.23 -19.03
C PRO A 233 -22.06 1.50 -18.76
N THR A 234 -22.46 1.56 -17.49
CA THR A 234 -23.86 1.67 -17.04
C THR A 234 -24.19 3.05 -16.47
N HIS A 235 -23.24 3.67 -15.76
CA HIS A 235 -23.44 4.91 -15.01
C HIS A 235 -22.29 5.91 -15.24
N THR A 236 -21.88 6.07 -16.50
CA THR A 236 -20.74 6.90 -16.89
C THR A 236 -20.93 8.40 -16.62
N ILE A 237 -19.86 9.10 -16.26
CA ILE A 237 -19.83 10.57 -16.21
C ILE A 237 -19.44 11.19 -17.56
N GLY A 238 -19.73 12.47 -17.78
CA GLY A 238 -19.18 13.23 -18.90
C GLY A 238 -17.71 13.60 -18.68
N ALA A 239 -16.92 13.75 -19.76
CA ALA A 239 -15.52 14.16 -19.67
C ALA A 239 -15.34 15.55 -19.03
N GLU A 240 -16.35 16.42 -19.12
CA GLU A 240 -16.34 17.73 -18.48
C GLU A 240 -16.27 17.66 -16.95
N ALA A 241 -16.78 16.58 -16.33
CA ALA A 241 -16.63 16.41 -14.89
C ALA A 241 -15.15 16.27 -14.47
N TYR A 242 -14.37 15.55 -15.27
CA TYR A 242 -12.92 15.48 -15.10
C TYR A 242 -12.24 16.82 -15.40
N LYS A 243 -12.52 17.44 -16.54
CA LYS A 243 -11.83 18.68 -16.94
C LYS A 243 -12.11 19.85 -16.01
N GLN A 244 -13.36 20.02 -15.58
CA GLN A 244 -13.79 21.17 -14.78
C GLN A 244 -13.70 20.91 -13.27
N GLY A 245 -14.08 19.71 -12.82
CA GLY A 245 -13.99 19.29 -11.43
C GLY A 245 -12.56 18.90 -11.04
N TRP A 246 -12.09 17.74 -11.52
CA TRP A 246 -10.76 17.22 -11.16
C TRP A 246 -9.63 18.15 -11.59
N ALA A 247 -9.53 18.44 -12.88
CA ALA A 247 -8.43 19.21 -13.44
C ALA A 247 -8.60 20.73 -13.26
N ARG A 248 -9.71 21.17 -12.66
CA ARG A 248 -9.99 22.57 -12.28
C ARG A 248 -9.85 23.53 -13.47
N SER A 249 -10.31 23.09 -14.64
CA SER A 249 -10.15 23.81 -15.91
C SER A 249 -8.69 24.20 -16.22
N GLY A 250 -7.74 23.30 -15.91
CA GLY A 250 -6.30 23.51 -16.08
C GLY A 250 -5.58 24.01 -14.82
N GLY A 251 -6.33 24.48 -13.82
CA GLY A 251 -5.80 24.95 -12.52
C GLY A 251 -5.14 23.87 -11.67
N ILE A 252 -5.20 22.60 -12.07
CA ILE A 252 -4.47 21.50 -11.44
C ILE A 252 -2.96 21.56 -11.69
N THR A 253 -2.49 22.19 -12.77
CA THR A 253 -1.07 22.22 -13.13
C THR A 253 -0.24 23.13 -12.24
N ASN A 254 1.02 22.76 -11.98
CA ASN A 254 1.98 23.57 -11.24
C ASN A 254 3.31 23.67 -12.03
N GLY A 255 3.94 24.84 -12.00
CA GLY A 255 5.20 25.12 -12.71
C GLY A 255 6.42 25.25 -11.80
N GLY A 256 6.28 24.87 -10.52
CA GLY A 256 7.31 24.97 -9.50
C GLY A 256 8.26 23.77 -9.49
N SER A 257 9.25 23.85 -8.60
CA SER A 257 10.23 22.78 -8.41
C SER A 257 10.67 22.68 -6.96
N MET A 258 10.99 21.47 -6.52
CA MET A 258 11.54 21.18 -5.19
C MET A 258 12.68 20.17 -5.33
N TYR A 259 13.80 20.39 -4.63
CA TYR A 259 15.02 19.56 -4.78
C TYR A 259 15.43 19.38 -6.26
N ASN A 260 15.31 20.44 -7.07
CA ASN A 260 15.56 20.46 -8.53
C ASN A 260 14.67 19.50 -9.35
N LEU A 261 13.54 19.06 -8.80
CA LEU A 261 12.54 18.23 -9.46
C LEU A 261 11.25 19.02 -9.67
N PRO A 262 10.61 18.93 -10.85
CA PRO A 262 9.31 19.58 -11.08
C PRO A 262 8.24 19.10 -10.11
N VAL A 263 7.52 20.05 -9.50
CA VAL A 263 6.25 19.80 -8.81
C VAL A 263 5.15 19.89 -9.87
N VAL A 264 4.70 18.74 -10.36
CA VAL A 264 3.86 18.65 -11.58
C VAL A 264 2.45 19.24 -11.39
N PHE A 265 1.85 19.03 -10.22
CA PHE A 265 0.49 19.48 -9.93
C PHE A 265 0.40 20.36 -8.68
N ASN A 266 -0.71 21.08 -8.56
CA ASN A 266 -1.14 21.74 -7.35
C ASN A 266 -1.72 20.70 -6.40
N TYR A 267 -0.88 20.22 -5.48
CA TYR A 267 -1.27 19.35 -4.39
C TYR A 267 -2.20 20.11 -3.42
N ASN A 268 -3.41 19.60 -3.19
CA ASN A 268 -4.38 20.24 -2.31
C ASN A 268 -3.80 20.43 -0.89
N GLY A 269 -3.93 21.63 -0.33
CA GLY A 269 -3.37 21.95 0.99
C GLY A 269 -1.84 22.00 1.07
N ALA A 270 -1.13 21.77 -0.04
CA ALA A 270 0.33 21.75 -0.12
C ALA A 270 0.85 22.51 -1.36
N THR A 271 0.24 23.65 -1.70
CA THR A 271 0.60 24.43 -2.89
C THR A 271 2.08 24.77 -2.94
N GLY A 272 2.76 24.43 -4.05
CA GLY A 272 4.21 24.59 -4.20
C GLY A 272 5.05 23.50 -3.53
N ASN A 273 4.41 22.50 -2.96
CA ASN A 273 5.02 21.32 -2.36
C ASN A 273 4.29 20.06 -2.85
N VAL A 274 4.70 18.90 -2.37
CA VAL A 274 4.02 17.62 -2.58
C VAL A 274 3.21 17.23 -1.33
N GLY A 275 2.16 16.44 -1.54
CA GLY A 275 1.30 15.92 -0.47
C GLY A 275 1.91 14.71 0.26
N PRO A 276 1.14 14.08 1.16
CA PRO A 276 1.47 12.77 1.73
C PRO A 276 1.74 11.72 0.64
N MET A 277 2.66 10.77 0.90
CA MET A 277 3.14 9.86 -0.14
C MET A 277 2.04 8.98 -0.76
N PHE A 278 1.00 8.63 0.00
CA PHE A 278 -0.10 7.78 -0.48
C PHE A 278 -0.86 8.33 -1.70
N TRP A 279 -0.76 9.64 -1.98
CA TRP A 279 -1.34 10.26 -3.18
C TRP A 279 -0.68 9.80 -4.49
N SER A 280 0.50 9.17 -4.40
CA SER A 280 1.15 8.49 -5.52
C SER A 280 0.97 6.97 -5.46
N HIS A 281 0.17 6.44 -4.54
CA HIS A 281 -0.05 4.99 -4.36
C HIS A 281 -1.49 4.57 -4.71
N TYR A 282 -2.51 5.10 -4.02
CA TYR A 282 -3.85 4.49 -4.00
C TYR A 282 -4.52 4.43 -5.38
N SER A 283 -4.41 5.52 -6.13
CA SER A 283 -4.94 5.59 -7.49
C SER A 283 -4.13 4.78 -8.51
N TYR A 284 -2.92 4.34 -8.17
CA TYR A 284 -1.96 3.71 -9.08
C TYR A 284 -1.68 2.24 -8.73
N MET A 285 -2.57 1.61 -7.96
CA MET A 285 -2.46 0.19 -7.64
C MET A 285 -2.73 -0.69 -8.87
N GLY A 286 -3.71 -0.30 -9.68
CA GLY A 286 -4.06 -0.88 -10.97
C GLY A 286 -3.84 0.09 -12.13
N LEU A 287 -4.10 1.39 -11.96
CA LEU A 287 -3.79 2.36 -13.02
C LEU A 287 -2.27 2.49 -13.19
N ASP A 288 -1.76 2.04 -14.33
CA ASP A 288 -0.32 2.07 -14.61
C ASP A 288 0.13 3.48 -14.99
N PRO A 289 0.97 4.15 -14.18
CA PRO A 289 1.45 5.49 -14.52
C PRO A 289 2.51 5.48 -15.64
N ARG A 290 3.11 4.32 -15.97
CA ARG A 290 4.16 4.22 -17.01
C ARG A 290 3.57 4.52 -18.38
N GLY A 291 4.16 5.48 -19.08
CA GLY A 291 3.67 5.91 -20.40
C GLY A 291 2.28 6.54 -20.39
N LEU A 292 1.66 6.75 -19.22
CA LEU A 292 0.35 7.36 -19.07
C LEU A 292 0.48 8.88 -19.09
N SER A 293 -0.28 9.52 -19.96
CA SER A 293 -0.32 10.98 -20.07
C SER A 293 -1.68 11.47 -20.51
N ASP A 294 -2.01 12.70 -20.16
CA ASP A 294 -3.16 13.42 -20.69
C ASP A 294 -2.77 14.88 -20.99
N ALA A 295 -3.75 15.76 -21.14
CA ALA A 295 -3.50 17.19 -21.40
C ALA A 295 -2.77 17.93 -20.26
N TYR A 296 -2.71 17.38 -19.05
CA TYR A 296 -2.20 18.06 -17.85
C TYR A 296 -0.86 17.52 -17.38
N ALA A 297 -0.57 16.22 -17.53
CA ALA A 297 0.71 15.65 -17.08
C ALA A 297 1.14 14.36 -17.78
N ASN A 298 2.42 14.06 -17.62
CA ASN A 298 2.96 12.70 -17.67
C ASN A 298 2.91 12.10 -16.24
N TYR A 299 2.12 11.05 -16.03
CA TYR A 299 1.83 10.53 -14.70
C TYR A 299 2.98 9.72 -14.11
N TRP A 300 3.84 9.13 -14.94
CA TRP A 300 5.09 8.53 -14.48
C TRP A 300 6.02 9.57 -13.86
N THR A 301 6.17 10.73 -14.52
CA THR A 301 6.96 11.84 -14.01
C THR A 301 6.37 12.40 -12.72
N LEU A 302 5.04 12.52 -12.64
CA LEU A 302 4.34 12.95 -11.43
C LEU A 302 4.67 12.05 -10.22
N THR A 303 4.47 10.73 -10.34
CA THR A 303 4.68 9.81 -9.21
C THR A 303 6.16 9.65 -8.88
N GLN A 304 7.06 9.61 -9.87
CA GLN A 304 8.50 9.57 -9.63
C GLN A 304 9.03 10.83 -8.95
N ASN A 305 8.60 12.02 -9.39
CA ASN A 305 9.06 13.26 -8.78
C ASN A 305 8.52 13.39 -7.35
N HIS A 306 7.26 12.99 -7.09
CA HIS A 306 6.73 12.97 -5.73
C HIS A 306 7.56 12.08 -4.80
N ALA A 307 7.84 10.83 -5.21
CA ALA A 307 8.67 9.91 -4.42
C ALA A 307 10.10 10.43 -4.18
N LYS A 308 10.74 10.97 -5.21
CA LYS A 308 12.11 11.52 -5.11
C LYS A 308 12.17 12.79 -4.26
N ILE A 309 11.17 13.67 -4.36
CA ILE A 309 11.06 14.85 -3.49
C ILE A 309 10.87 14.43 -2.03
N MET A 310 10.02 13.43 -1.78
CA MET A 310 9.79 12.88 -0.44
C MET A 310 11.08 12.31 0.16
N HIS A 311 11.81 11.49 -0.61
CA HIS A 311 13.10 10.95 -0.20
C HIS A 311 14.12 12.06 0.06
N ALA A 312 14.28 13.02 -0.88
CA ALA A 312 15.21 14.12 -0.74
C ALA A 312 14.90 15.00 0.49
N TYR A 313 13.62 15.29 0.77
CA TYR A 313 13.21 15.99 2.00
C TYR A 313 13.62 15.22 3.26
N SER A 314 13.36 13.90 3.30
CA SER A 314 13.74 13.07 4.43
C SER A 314 15.25 13.02 4.64
N VAL A 315 16.05 12.97 3.57
CA VAL A 315 17.51 12.99 3.63
C VAL A 315 18.06 14.35 4.08
N ASP A 316 17.51 15.43 3.54
CA ASP A 316 17.87 16.81 3.92
C ASP A 316 17.52 17.09 5.39
N ASN A 317 16.42 16.51 5.87
CA ASN A 317 15.98 16.55 7.27
C ASN A 317 16.02 17.98 7.85
N PRO A 318 15.27 18.94 7.29
CA PRO A 318 15.37 20.35 7.68
C PRO A 318 14.96 20.59 9.13
N LYS A 319 14.13 19.70 9.71
CA LYS A 319 13.70 19.73 11.12
C LYS A 319 14.67 19.02 12.08
N LYS A 320 15.72 18.37 11.56
CA LYS A 320 16.79 17.70 12.32
C LYS A 320 16.27 16.60 13.26
N PHE A 321 15.27 15.85 12.83
CA PHE A 321 14.80 14.68 13.58
C PHE A 321 15.84 13.55 13.50
N ASN A 322 16.19 12.96 14.63
CA ASN A 322 17.13 11.84 14.64
C ASN A 322 16.54 10.64 13.88
N GLY A 323 17.40 9.94 13.14
CA GLY A 323 17.07 8.71 12.44
C GLY A 323 16.56 8.88 11.02
N TYR A 324 16.20 10.09 10.59
CA TYR A 324 15.97 10.36 9.17
C TYR A 324 17.28 10.18 8.40
N SER A 325 17.23 9.43 7.28
CA SER A 325 18.41 9.12 6.47
C SER A 325 17.99 8.66 5.07
N ASP A 326 18.96 8.33 4.21
CA ASP A 326 18.70 7.73 2.90
C ASP A 326 18.14 6.30 2.97
N ALA A 327 18.13 5.69 4.16
CA ALA A 327 17.57 4.37 4.45
C ALA A 327 16.39 4.39 5.44
N CYS A 328 16.05 5.54 6.04
CA CYS A 328 14.93 5.67 6.96
C CYS A 328 14.17 6.94 6.59
N TRP A 329 13.20 6.79 5.70
CA TRP A 329 12.49 7.87 5.03
C TRP A 329 11.04 7.49 4.76
N GLY A 330 10.23 8.49 4.40
CA GLY A 330 8.84 8.29 3.98
C GLY A 330 7.84 8.92 4.93
N LEU A 331 7.16 9.96 4.45
CA LEU A 331 6.09 10.65 5.16
C LEU A 331 4.76 10.42 4.45
N THR A 332 3.77 9.92 5.18
CA THR A 332 2.41 9.75 4.67
C THR A 332 1.42 9.84 5.83
N ALA A 333 0.12 9.90 5.52
CA ALA A 333 -0.90 9.84 6.56
C ALA A 333 -0.86 8.49 7.27
N SER A 334 -0.79 8.50 8.61
CA SER A 334 -0.65 7.31 9.44
C SER A 334 -0.92 7.65 10.91
N TYR A 335 -0.84 6.67 11.81
CA TYR A 335 -0.68 6.92 13.24
C TYR A 335 0.54 7.82 13.50
N THR A 336 0.45 8.63 14.56
CA THR A 336 1.50 9.58 14.96
C THR A 336 1.65 9.62 16.48
N ARG A 337 2.74 10.24 16.94
CA ARG A 337 2.96 10.51 18.36
C ARG A 337 2.49 11.92 18.71
N ASN A 338 1.50 12.02 19.59
CA ASN A 338 1.06 13.31 20.13
C ASN A 338 2.13 13.94 21.05
N PRO A 339 2.05 15.25 21.35
CA PRO A 339 3.01 15.90 22.25
C PRO A 339 3.11 15.24 23.63
N ASP A 340 1.99 14.74 24.16
CA ASP A 340 1.91 14.03 25.44
C ASP A 340 2.43 12.57 25.39
N GLY A 341 2.83 12.08 24.21
CA GLY A 341 3.33 10.72 23.99
C GLY A 341 2.26 9.68 23.67
N SER A 342 0.97 10.04 23.69
CA SER A 342 -0.10 9.16 23.23
C SER A 342 -0.07 8.97 21.70
N THR A 343 -0.73 7.92 21.22
CA THR A 343 -0.88 7.68 19.78
C THR A 343 -2.07 8.46 19.23
N GLY A 344 -1.82 9.30 18.23
CA GLY A 344 -2.83 10.02 17.44
C GLY A 344 -2.79 9.61 15.97
N TYR A 345 -3.36 10.43 15.08
CA TYR A 345 -3.31 10.27 13.63
C TYR A 345 -3.10 11.64 12.96
N THR A 346 -2.29 11.72 11.92
CA THR A 346 -2.12 12.94 11.13
C THR A 346 -1.64 12.63 9.71
N ALA A 347 -1.90 13.55 8.78
CA ALA A 347 -1.42 13.47 7.40
C ALA A 347 0.03 13.99 7.30
N HIS A 348 1.03 13.12 7.52
CA HIS A 348 2.43 13.52 7.39
C HIS A 348 2.81 13.82 5.94
N SER A 349 3.57 14.88 5.74
CA SER A 349 4.10 15.33 4.45
C SER A 349 5.29 16.25 4.70
N PRO A 350 6.03 16.70 3.67
CA PRO A 350 7.07 17.71 3.84
C PRO A 350 6.59 19.01 4.52
N THR A 351 5.30 19.36 4.38
CA THR A 351 4.71 20.53 5.05
C THR A 351 4.16 20.22 6.46
N ASN A 352 4.01 18.95 6.81
CA ASN A 352 3.48 18.48 8.09
C ASN A 352 4.34 17.34 8.68
N ASP A 353 5.63 17.58 8.78
CA ASP A 353 6.59 16.63 9.33
C ASP A 353 6.65 16.70 10.86
N THR A 354 6.28 15.62 11.55
CA THR A 354 6.32 15.49 13.01
C THR A 354 7.44 14.58 13.51
N GLY A 355 8.39 14.18 12.65
CA GLY A 355 9.48 13.28 13.00
C GLY A 355 9.05 11.81 13.08
N VAL A 356 7.89 11.47 12.51
CA VAL A 356 7.35 10.11 12.38
C VAL A 356 7.60 9.61 10.95
N ILE A 357 8.07 8.38 10.83
CA ILE A 357 8.24 7.64 9.57
C ILE A 357 7.17 6.55 9.50
N SER A 358 6.57 6.42 8.32
CA SER A 358 5.54 5.41 8.05
C SER A 358 6.07 4.47 6.96
N PRO A 359 6.38 3.19 7.26
CA PRO A 359 7.03 2.28 6.33
C PRO A 359 6.35 2.18 4.95
N THR A 360 5.02 2.22 4.92
CA THR A 360 4.28 2.15 3.65
C THR A 360 4.66 3.25 2.66
N ALA A 361 5.07 4.44 3.13
CA ALA A 361 5.46 5.54 2.25
C ALA A 361 6.66 5.16 1.36
N ALA A 362 7.70 4.56 1.95
CA ALA A 362 8.88 4.13 1.22
C ALA A 362 8.64 2.81 0.48
N LEU A 363 8.01 1.82 1.14
CA LEU A 363 7.81 0.49 0.55
C LEU A 363 6.82 0.52 -0.62
N SER A 364 5.73 1.26 -0.52
CA SER A 364 4.77 1.40 -1.64
C SER A 364 5.32 2.26 -2.78
N SER A 365 6.51 2.85 -2.63
CA SER A 365 7.19 3.62 -3.68
C SER A 365 8.22 2.81 -4.47
N PHE A 366 8.30 1.48 -4.28
CA PHE A 366 9.21 0.60 -5.01
C PHE A 366 9.21 0.81 -6.54
N PRO A 367 8.06 0.97 -7.22
CA PRO A 367 8.09 1.19 -8.66
C PRO A 367 8.74 2.51 -9.08
N TYR A 368 8.77 3.51 -8.19
CA TYR A 368 9.18 4.88 -8.51
C TYR A 368 10.64 5.17 -8.11
N THR A 369 11.06 4.61 -6.98
CA THR A 369 12.38 4.82 -6.35
C THR A 369 12.93 3.48 -5.82
N PRO A 370 13.18 2.49 -6.68
CA PRO A 370 13.48 1.13 -6.24
C PRO A 370 14.77 1.02 -5.42
N GLU A 371 15.78 1.83 -5.72
CA GLU A 371 17.05 1.83 -4.98
C GLU A 371 16.86 2.38 -3.56
N GLU A 372 16.15 3.51 -3.42
CA GLU A 372 15.85 4.15 -2.14
C GLU A 372 14.85 3.34 -1.30
N SER A 373 13.85 2.73 -1.94
CA SER A 373 12.88 1.84 -1.29
C SER A 373 13.54 0.54 -0.83
N MET A 374 14.53 0.02 -1.57
CA MET A 374 15.31 -1.15 -1.12
C MET A 374 16.18 -0.83 0.09
N LYS A 375 16.80 0.36 0.16
CA LYS A 375 17.52 0.82 1.36
C LYS A 375 16.58 0.89 2.57
N ALA A 376 15.37 1.43 2.39
CA ALA A 376 14.35 1.46 3.44
C ALA A 376 13.91 0.06 3.88
N LEU A 377 13.67 -0.85 2.93
CA LEU A 377 13.31 -2.23 3.22
C LEU A 377 14.38 -2.92 4.06
N ARG A 378 15.67 -2.76 3.69
CA ARG A 378 16.80 -3.30 4.46
C ARG A 378 16.89 -2.70 5.86
N PHE A 379 16.72 -1.38 6.00
CA PHE A 379 16.65 -0.77 7.33
C PHE A 379 15.52 -1.40 8.17
N PHE A 380 14.33 -1.54 7.60
CA PHE A 380 13.19 -2.08 8.35
C PHE A 380 13.37 -3.55 8.76
N TYR A 381 13.97 -4.37 7.88
CA TYR A 381 14.05 -5.82 8.04
C TYR A 381 15.41 -6.37 8.49
N GLU A 382 16.46 -5.55 8.53
CA GLU A 382 17.82 -6.01 8.84
C GLU A 382 18.54 -5.15 9.88
N ASP A 383 18.06 -3.93 10.18
CA ASP A 383 18.67 -3.12 11.24
C ASP A 383 18.53 -3.81 12.59
N ILE A 384 19.68 -4.13 13.21
CA ILE A 384 19.76 -4.91 14.45
C ILE A 384 19.14 -4.21 15.66
N THR A 385 18.95 -2.88 15.59
CA THR A 385 18.40 -2.07 16.67
C THR A 385 16.89 -1.89 16.51
N TRP A 386 16.44 -1.72 15.26
CA TRP A 386 15.06 -1.31 14.97
C TRP A 386 14.15 -2.44 14.51
N LYS A 387 14.66 -3.44 13.77
CA LYS A 387 13.85 -4.52 13.18
C LYS A 387 12.88 -5.16 14.17
N SER A 388 13.37 -5.57 15.34
CA SER A 388 12.57 -6.26 16.37
C SER A 388 11.48 -5.41 17.01
N ARG A 389 11.53 -4.09 16.80
CA ARG A 389 10.56 -3.13 17.33
C ARG A 389 9.52 -2.73 16.29
N ILE A 390 9.92 -2.65 15.03
CA ILE A 390 9.08 -2.13 13.94
C ILE A 390 8.40 -3.23 13.13
N ILE A 391 8.97 -4.44 13.05
CA ILE A 391 8.33 -5.58 12.38
C ILE A 391 7.56 -6.38 13.42
N GLY A 392 6.23 -6.38 13.30
CA GLY A 392 5.34 -7.18 14.13
C GLY A 392 4.79 -8.40 13.41
N VAL A 393 3.64 -8.88 13.91
CA VAL A 393 2.97 -10.10 13.42
C VAL A 393 2.55 -10.09 11.94
N ALA A 394 2.35 -8.92 11.35
CA ALA A 394 1.89 -8.76 9.96
C ALA A 394 2.77 -7.78 9.17
N GLY A 395 4.09 -7.81 9.44
CA GLY A 395 5.06 -6.94 8.79
C GLY A 395 5.34 -5.65 9.56
N PRO A 396 5.75 -4.58 8.87
CA PRO A 396 6.01 -3.31 9.54
C PRO A 396 4.74 -2.78 10.22
N TYR A 397 4.88 -2.34 11.46
CA TYR A 397 3.86 -1.51 12.10
C TYR A 397 3.70 -0.19 11.34
N ASP A 398 2.53 0.42 11.53
CA ASP A 398 2.05 1.58 10.79
C ASP A 398 3.03 2.77 10.79
N ALA A 399 3.63 3.05 11.95
CA ALA A 399 4.48 4.20 12.15
C ALA A 399 5.45 4.07 13.31
N PHE A 400 6.59 4.75 13.20
CA PHE A 400 7.58 4.86 14.27
C PHE A 400 8.33 6.20 14.21
N SER A 401 9.05 6.52 15.28
CA SER A 401 9.97 7.66 15.33
C SER A 401 11.23 7.28 16.09
N VAL A 402 12.36 7.31 15.38
CA VAL A 402 13.69 7.16 16.01
C VAL A 402 13.95 8.30 16.97
N HIS A 403 13.62 9.53 16.57
CA HIS A 403 13.82 10.73 17.39
C HIS A 403 13.12 10.66 18.75
N TYR A 404 11.87 10.19 18.79
CA TYR A 404 11.12 10.05 20.03
C TYR A 404 11.24 8.67 20.69
N ASN A 405 12.06 7.78 20.11
CA ASN A 405 12.16 6.38 20.53
C ASN A 405 10.77 5.69 20.61
N TRP A 406 9.88 6.01 19.67
CA TRP A 406 8.47 5.64 19.70
C TRP A 406 8.14 4.67 18.57
N VAL A 407 7.34 3.65 18.87
CA VAL A 407 6.73 2.74 17.89
C VAL A 407 5.31 2.45 18.39
N THR A 408 4.35 2.41 17.48
CA THR A 408 2.99 1.98 17.82
C THR A 408 2.76 0.56 17.32
N PRO A 409 2.39 -0.43 18.16
CA PRO A 409 2.21 -1.82 17.74
C PRO A 409 0.87 -2.06 17.02
N ARG A 410 0.57 -1.21 16.05
CA ARG A 410 -0.72 -1.07 15.37
C ARG A 410 -0.51 -1.07 13.86
N TYR A 411 -1.56 -1.45 13.14
CA TYR A 411 -1.62 -1.48 11.68
C TYR A 411 -2.91 -0.84 11.19
N LEU A 412 -2.87 -0.25 10.00
CA LEU A 412 -4.03 0.18 9.22
C LEU A 412 -4.10 -0.59 7.89
N ALA A 413 -5.30 -0.94 7.45
CA ALA A 413 -5.48 -1.63 6.16
C ALA A 413 -4.98 -0.79 4.98
N ILE A 414 -5.22 0.52 5.03
CA ILE A 414 -4.85 1.44 3.95
C ILE A 414 -3.34 1.63 3.81
N ASP A 415 -2.57 1.34 4.86
CA ASP A 415 -1.11 1.44 4.86
C ASP A 415 -0.47 0.07 4.55
N GLN A 416 -0.94 -1.02 5.15
CA GLN A 416 -0.45 -2.36 4.84
C GLN A 416 -0.82 -2.81 3.41
N GLY A 417 -2.00 -2.39 2.95
CA GLY A 417 -2.62 -2.89 1.72
C GLY A 417 -1.92 -2.46 0.45
N THR A 418 -1.10 -1.41 0.51
CA THR A 418 -0.37 -0.93 -0.67
C THR A 418 1.00 -1.57 -0.82
N ILE A 419 1.57 -2.13 0.25
CA ILE A 419 2.95 -2.64 0.27
C ILE A 419 3.13 -3.77 -0.74
N ALA A 420 2.39 -4.87 -0.58
CA ALA A 420 2.54 -6.03 -1.46
C ALA A 420 2.13 -5.73 -2.92
N PRO A 421 0.98 -5.10 -3.19
CA PRO A 421 0.59 -4.69 -4.53
C PRO A 421 1.61 -3.78 -5.26
N MET A 422 2.21 -2.79 -4.58
CA MET A 422 3.22 -1.92 -5.23
C MET A 422 4.55 -2.64 -5.43
N ILE A 423 4.98 -3.51 -4.51
CA ILE A 423 6.15 -4.35 -4.74
C ILE A 423 5.91 -5.26 -5.94
N GLU A 424 4.74 -5.90 -6.04
CA GLU A 424 4.43 -6.78 -7.16
C GLU A 424 4.42 -6.02 -8.49
N ASN A 425 3.85 -4.81 -8.53
CA ASN A 425 3.89 -3.96 -9.72
C ASN A 425 5.32 -3.57 -10.11
N TYR A 426 6.20 -3.32 -9.15
CA TYR A 426 7.63 -3.12 -9.43
C TYR A 426 8.28 -4.37 -10.03
N ARG A 427 7.98 -5.56 -9.49
CA ARG A 427 8.61 -6.81 -9.91
C ARG A 427 8.13 -7.31 -11.28
N THR A 428 6.83 -7.23 -11.53
CA THR A 428 6.20 -7.86 -12.72
C THR A 428 5.21 -6.95 -13.45
N GLY A 429 4.70 -5.90 -12.79
CA GLY A 429 3.60 -5.08 -13.30
C GLY A 429 2.26 -5.82 -13.32
N MET A 430 2.09 -6.90 -12.55
CA MET A 430 0.92 -7.78 -12.64
C MET A 430 -0.40 -7.02 -12.50
N LEU A 431 -0.60 -6.25 -11.42
CA LEU A 431 -1.87 -5.58 -11.16
C LEU A 431 -2.14 -4.45 -12.16
N TRP A 432 -1.08 -3.76 -12.59
CA TRP A 432 -1.13 -2.81 -13.69
C TRP A 432 -1.63 -3.43 -14.98
N ASN A 433 -1.06 -4.57 -15.39
CA ASN A 433 -1.48 -5.26 -16.60
C ASN A 433 -2.93 -5.74 -16.50
N LEU A 434 -3.34 -6.28 -15.35
CA LEU A 434 -4.70 -6.74 -15.10
C LEU A 434 -5.72 -5.59 -15.20
N PHE A 435 -5.44 -4.44 -14.59
CA PHE A 435 -6.37 -3.32 -14.61
C PHE A 435 -6.41 -2.64 -15.99
N MET A 436 -5.25 -2.40 -16.61
CA MET A 436 -5.15 -1.65 -17.86
C MET A 436 -5.62 -2.43 -19.10
N GLN A 437 -5.69 -3.77 -19.04
CA GLN A 437 -6.24 -4.58 -20.13
C GLN A 437 -7.79 -4.58 -20.17
N ALA A 438 -8.46 -4.10 -19.13
CA ALA A 438 -9.91 -4.03 -19.09
C ALA A 438 -10.43 -3.06 -20.17
N PRO A 439 -11.28 -3.50 -21.11
CA PRO A 439 -11.75 -2.65 -22.20
C PRO A 439 -12.45 -1.37 -21.72
N GLU A 440 -13.23 -1.48 -20.64
CA GLU A 440 -13.95 -0.35 -20.06
C GLU A 440 -13.00 0.70 -19.47
N VAL A 441 -11.89 0.27 -18.88
CA VAL A 441 -10.87 1.18 -18.33
C VAL A 441 -10.19 1.94 -19.46
N GLN A 442 -9.78 1.26 -20.54
CA GLN A 442 -9.16 1.91 -21.71
C GLN A 442 -10.11 2.93 -22.33
N GLN A 443 -11.37 2.57 -22.51
CA GLN A 443 -12.40 3.47 -23.04
C GLN A 443 -12.64 4.67 -22.12
N GLY A 444 -12.68 4.45 -20.80
CA GLY A 444 -12.79 5.51 -19.80
C GLY A 444 -11.61 6.48 -19.85
N LEU A 445 -10.38 5.97 -19.92
CA LEU A 445 -9.16 6.77 -20.04
C LEU A 445 -9.16 7.60 -21.33
N LEU A 446 -9.43 6.98 -22.49
CA LEU A 446 -9.56 7.68 -23.77
C LEU A 446 -10.62 8.78 -23.73
N LYS A 447 -11.76 8.50 -23.10
CA LYS A 447 -12.85 9.49 -22.90
C LYS A 447 -12.40 10.70 -22.07
N LEU A 448 -11.51 10.50 -21.11
CA LEU A 448 -10.92 11.57 -20.30
C LEU A 448 -9.75 12.28 -21.01
N GLY A 449 -9.31 11.80 -22.18
CA GLY A 449 -8.22 12.37 -22.96
C GLY A 449 -6.83 11.81 -22.58
N TYR A 450 -6.79 10.65 -21.92
CA TYR A 450 -5.55 9.95 -21.63
C TYR A 450 -5.09 9.12 -22.82
N HIS A 451 -3.78 8.93 -22.87
CA HIS A 451 -3.08 7.98 -23.73
C HIS A 451 -2.08 7.18 -22.89
N SER A 452 -1.82 5.94 -23.31
CA SER A 452 -0.79 5.10 -22.73
C SER A 452 0.12 4.53 -23.80
N SER A 453 1.39 4.96 -23.82
CA SER A 453 2.40 4.33 -24.68
C SER A 453 2.78 2.93 -24.22
N GLN A 454 2.52 2.59 -22.95
CA GLN A 454 2.81 1.27 -22.37
C GLN A 454 1.76 0.23 -22.78
N HIS A 455 0.49 0.64 -22.86
CA HIS A 455 -0.65 -0.23 -23.15
C HIS A 455 -1.28 -0.01 -24.54
N ALA A 456 -0.67 0.87 -25.35
CA ALA A 456 -0.98 1.14 -26.76
C ALA A 456 -2.41 1.63 -27.06
N PHE A 457 -2.89 2.66 -26.33
CA PHE A 457 -4.13 3.38 -26.64
C PHE A 457 -3.98 4.90 -26.51
#